data_AF-A0A1Z4GJ93-F1
#
_entry.id   AF-A0A1Z4GJ93-F1
#
_cell.length_a   1.000
_cell.length_b   1.000
_cell.length_c   1.000
_cell.angle_alpha   90.00
_cell.angle_beta   90.00
_cell.angle_gamma   90.00
#
_symmetry.space_group_name_H-M   'P 1'
#
loop_
_entity.id
_entity.type
_entity.pdbx_description
1 polymer ?
#
loop_
_entity_poly.entity_id
_entity_poly.type
_entity_poly.pdbx_seq_one_letter_code
_entity_poly.pdbx_strand_id
1 'polypeptide(L)'
;MAVLRESPWYQEILREGEARGEARGEERGRREELFSGIELALEIKFGNAGSELMPNISQISDLQRLKAIQQAIKTVNTIEELQQLL
;
A
#
# COMPACT_ATOMS: atom_id res chain seq x y z
N MET A 1 32.83 20.66 13.15
CA MET A 1 31.56 19.94 12.85
C MET A 1 30.33 20.52 13.56
N ALA A 2 30.44 21.19 14.73
CA ALA A 2 29.29 21.78 15.43
C ALA A 2 28.60 22.92 14.65
N VAL A 3 29.35 23.74 13.91
CA VAL A 3 28.85 24.94 13.21
C VAL A 3 27.82 24.63 12.12
N LEU A 4 27.87 23.44 11.51
CA LEU A 4 26.90 23.07 10.47
C LEU A 4 25.51 22.76 11.04
N ARG A 5 25.41 22.23 12.27
CA ARG A 5 24.12 21.85 12.86
C ARG A 5 23.27 23.04 13.31
N GLU A 6 23.91 24.17 13.56
CA GLU A 6 23.27 25.44 13.92
C GLU A 6 23.01 26.33 12.70
N SER A 7 23.50 25.94 11.51
CA SER A 7 23.20 26.66 10.27
C SER A 7 21.70 26.58 9.98
N PRO A 8 21.03 27.72 9.74
CA PRO A 8 19.61 27.75 9.37
C PRO A 8 19.30 26.83 8.17
N TRP A 9 20.20 26.81 7.19
CA TRP A 9 20.07 25.99 5.98
C TRP A 9 20.12 24.49 6.26
N TYR A 10 20.94 24.05 7.23
CA TYR A 10 21.01 22.64 7.61
C TYR A 10 19.77 22.19 8.37
N GLN A 11 19.23 23.04 9.24
CA GLN A 11 17.97 22.76 9.94
C GLN A 11 16.80 22.67 8.97
N GLU A 12 16.80 23.50 7.92
CA GLU A 12 15.77 23.46 6.88
C GLU A 12 15.82 22.16 6.07
N ILE A 13 17.00 21.73 5.62
CA ILE A 13 17.18 20.43 4.94
C ILE A 13 16.75 19.27 5.84
N LEU A 14 17.10 19.30 7.12
CA LEU A 14 16.69 18.26 8.07
C LEU A 14 15.17 18.20 8.21
N ARG A 15 14.51 19.35 8.43
CA ARG A 15 13.05 19.43 8.54
C ARG A 15 12.36 18.96 7.28
N GLU A 16 12.86 19.37 6.11
CA GLU A 16 12.31 18.92 4.83
C GLU A 16 12.52 17.41 4.62
N GLY A 17 13.67 16.88 5.02
CA GLY A 17 13.97 15.46 5.01
C GLY A 17 13.04 14.64 5.91
N GLU A 18 12.80 15.11 7.13
CA GLU A 18 11.86 14.51 8.09
C GLU A 18 10.44 14.52 7.53
N ALA A 19 9.96 15.67 7.05
CA ALA A 19 8.61 15.79 6.48
C ALA A 19 8.41 14.89 5.25
N ARG A 20 9.41 14.82 4.36
CA ARG A 20 9.38 13.90 3.20
C ARG A 20 9.43 12.44 3.64
N GLY A 21 10.19 12.13 4.69
CA GLY A 21 10.30 10.78 5.26
C GLY A 21 8.99 10.31 5.87
N GLU A 22 8.36 11.16 6.67
CA GLU A 22 7.05 10.91 7.29
C GLU A 22 5.96 10.69 6.23
N ALA A 23 5.87 11.58 5.23
CA ALA A 23 4.91 11.44 4.15
C ALA A 23 5.06 10.11 3.38
N ARG A 24 6.30 9.71 3.06
CA ARG A 24 6.58 8.42 2.40
C ARG A 24 6.27 7.23 3.30
N GLY A 25 6.56 7.35 4.60
CA GLY A 25 6.27 6.33 5.60
C GLY A 25 4.77 6.08 5.73
N GLU A 26 3.97 7.14 5.82
CA GLU A 26 2.51 7.04 5.85
C GLU A 26 1.95 6.38 4.58
N GLU A 27 2.41 6.81 3.41
CA GLU A 27 1.95 6.25 2.13
C GLU A 27 2.27 4.75 2.03
N ARG A 28 3.49 4.38 2.41
CA ARG A 28 3.94 2.97 2.43
C ARG A 28 3.13 2.15 3.43
N GLY A 29 2.92 2.66 4.65
CA GLY A 29 2.14 1.98 5.69
C GLY A 29 0.70 1.73 5.27
N ARG A 30 0.03 2.74 4.69
CA ARG A 30 -1.33 2.59 4.13
C ARG A 30 -1.39 1.55 3.03
N ARG A 31 -0.35 1.48 2.18
CA ARG A 31 -0.28 0.50 1.09
C ARG A 31 -0.07 -0.92 1.62
N GLU A 32 0.86 -1.10 2.55
CA GLU A 32 1.14 -2.39 3.19
C GLU A 32 -0.09 -2.93 3.94
N GLU A 33 -0.77 -2.09 4.72
CA GLU A 33 -2.02 -2.46 5.41
C GLU A 33 -3.10 -2.93 4.41
N LEU A 34 -3.25 -2.21 3.30
CA LEU A 34 -4.25 -2.51 2.29
C LEU A 34 -3.95 -3.83 1.59
N PHE A 35 -2.68 -4.10 1.27
CA PHE A 35 -2.25 -5.37 0.69
C PHE A 35 -2.49 -6.54 1.66
N SER A 36 -2.09 -6.40 2.93
CA SER A 36 -2.33 -7.45 3.94
C SER A 36 -3.82 -7.71 4.13
N GLY A 37 -4.66 -6.67 4.10
CA GLY A 37 -6.11 -6.83 4.17
C GLY A 37 -6.71 -7.53 2.95
N ILE A 38 -6.19 -7.27 1.75
CA ILE A 38 -6.60 -7.97 0.52
C ILE A 38 -6.16 -9.43 0.55
N GLU A 39 -4.91 -9.70 0.90
CA GLU A 39 -4.34 -11.04 1.02
C GLU A 39 -5.16 -11.91 1.96
N LEU A 40 -5.46 -11.40 3.16
CA LEU A 40 -6.29 -12.09 4.15
C LEU A 40 -7.70 -12.36 3.62
N ALA A 41 -8.34 -11.37 2.98
CA ALA A 41 -9.69 -11.54 2.45
C ALA A 41 -9.74 -12.58 1.31
N LEU A 42 -8.71 -12.61 0.47
CA LEU A 42 -8.53 -13.60 -0.59
C LEU A 42 -8.33 -15.00 -0.01
N GLU A 43 -7.46 -15.15 0.97
CA GLU A 43 -7.20 -16.42 1.63
C GLU A 43 -8.46 -16.97 2.30
N ILE A 44 -9.19 -16.13 3.03
CA ILE A 44 -10.43 -16.52 3.71
C ILE A 44 -11.51 -16.98 2.71
N LYS A 45 -11.64 -16.29 1.56
CA LYS A 45 -12.76 -16.53 0.63
C LYS A 45 -12.45 -17.56 -0.45
N PHE A 46 -11.22 -17.56 -0.95
CA PHE A 46 -10.80 -18.28 -2.13
C PHE A 46 -9.62 -19.23 -1.87
N GLY A 47 -9.07 -19.24 -0.65
CA GLY A 47 -7.91 -20.07 -0.29
C GLY A 47 -6.71 -19.81 -1.19
N ASN A 48 -5.97 -20.87 -1.53
CA ASN A 48 -4.76 -20.80 -2.36
C ASN A 48 -5.00 -20.12 -3.72
N ALA A 49 -6.16 -20.32 -4.33
CA ALA A 49 -6.45 -19.74 -5.63
C ALA A 49 -6.64 -18.22 -5.55
N GLY A 50 -7.02 -17.68 -4.38
CA GLY A 50 -6.97 -16.24 -4.11
C GLY A 50 -5.54 -15.72 -3.99
N SER A 51 -4.64 -16.46 -3.33
CA SER A 51 -3.23 -16.10 -3.17
C SER A 51 -2.49 -15.98 -4.50
N GLU A 52 -2.89 -16.75 -5.53
CA GLU A 52 -2.32 -16.66 -6.89
C GLU A 52 -2.57 -15.29 -7.56
N LEU A 53 -3.52 -14.49 -7.08
CA LEU A 53 -3.80 -13.14 -7.59
C LEU A 53 -2.91 -12.06 -6.97
N MET A 54 -2.23 -12.35 -5.85
CA MET A 54 -1.40 -11.37 -5.15
C MET A 54 -0.29 -10.76 -6.00
N PRO A 55 0.42 -11.51 -6.87
CA PRO A 55 1.40 -10.93 -7.77
C PRO A 55 0.81 -9.84 -8.68
N ASN A 56 -0.41 -10.04 -9.21
CA ASN A 56 -1.09 -9.06 -10.06
C ASN A 56 -1.53 -7.83 -9.24
N ILE A 57 -2.08 -8.05 -8.06
CA ILE A 57 -2.54 -6.99 -7.15
C ILE A 57 -1.36 -6.12 -6.70
N SER A 58 -0.20 -6.72 -6.41
CA SER A 58 1.00 -6.01 -5.96
C SER A 58 1.52 -4.97 -6.97
N GLN A 59 1.27 -5.17 -8.26
CA GLN A 59 1.66 -4.24 -9.32
C GLN A 59 0.78 -2.98 -9.36
N ILE A 60 -0.40 -3.02 -8.74
CA ILE A 60 -1.31 -1.89 -8.69
C ILE A 60 -0.75 -0.86 -7.71
N SER A 61 -0.48 0.34 -8.23
CA SER A 61 0.06 1.45 -7.44
C SER A 61 -1.02 2.42 -6.94
N ASP A 62 -2.22 2.37 -7.52
CA ASP A 62 -3.34 3.22 -7.13
C ASP A 62 -4.05 2.68 -5.88
N LEU A 63 -3.95 3.42 -4.77
CA LEU A 63 -4.59 3.09 -3.50
C LEU A 63 -6.12 3.03 -3.59
N GLN A 64 -6.75 3.85 -4.43
CA GLN A 64 -8.21 3.82 -4.62
C GLN A 64 -8.63 2.55 -5.35
N ARG A 65 -7.85 2.16 -6.36
CA ARG A 65 -8.08 0.90 -7.08
C ARG A 65 -7.94 -0.30 -6.15
N LEU A 66 -6.90 -0.32 -5.31
CA LEU A 66 -6.73 -1.36 -4.29
C LEU A 66 -7.91 -1.39 -3.29
N LYS A 67 -8.40 -0.22 -2.83
CA LYS A 67 -9.60 -0.16 -1.98
C LYS A 67 -10.84 -0.72 -2.69
N ALA A 68 -11.02 -0.42 -3.98
CA ALA A 68 -12.13 -0.96 -4.76
C ALA A 68 -12.04 -2.49 -4.86
N ILE A 69 -10.86 -3.04 -5.10
CA ILE A 69 -10.60 -4.49 -5.12
C ILE A 69 -10.93 -5.10 -3.75
N GLN A 70 -10.48 -4.50 -2.65
CA GLN A 70 -10.79 -4.95 -1.29
C GLN A 70 -12.30 -5.04 -1.03
N GLN A 71 -13.08 -4.07 -1.50
CA GLN A 71 -14.55 -4.12 -1.38
C GLN A 71 -15.17 -5.13 -2.32
N ALA A 72 -14.68 -5.25 -3.56
CA ALA A 72 -15.16 -6.21 -4.53
C ALA A 72 -14.97 -7.66 -4.04
N ILE A 73 -13.86 -7.97 -3.36
CA ILE A 73 -13.62 -9.30 -2.77
C ILE A 73 -14.78 -9.71 -1.84
N LYS A 74 -15.43 -8.77 -1.15
CA LYS A 74 -16.57 -9.08 -0.28
C LYS A 74 -17.81 -9.52 -1.06
N THR A 75 -18.01 -9.01 -2.28
CA THR A 75 -19.23 -9.21 -3.07
C THR A 75 -19.11 -10.27 -4.18
N VAL A 76 -17.96 -10.37 -4.84
CA VAL A 76 -17.73 -11.34 -5.94
C VAL A 76 -17.72 -12.77 -5.42
N ASN A 77 -18.35 -13.71 -6.11
CA ASN A 77 -18.48 -15.09 -5.60
C ASN A 77 -17.43 -16.04 -6.18
N THR A 78 -16.78 -15.63 -7.27
CA THR A 78 -15.78 -16.45 -7.96
C THR A 78 -14.48 -15.67 -8.17
N ILE A 79 -13.41 -16.43 -8.43
CA ILE A 79 -12.08 -15.87 -8.68
C ILE A 79 -12.04 -15.23 -10.07
N GLU A 80 -12.76 -15.79 -11.03
CA GLU A 80 -12.86 -15.27 -12.38
C GLU A 80 -13.52 -13.90 -12.42
N GLU A 81 -14.57 -13.67 -11.61
CA GLU A 81 -15.19 -12.36 -11.43
C GLU A 81 -14.19 -11.34 -10.87
N LEU A 82 -13.36 -11.76 -9.91
CA LEU A 82 -12.36 -10.89 -9.33
C LEU A 82 -11.22 -10.57 -10.30
N GLN A 83 -10.78 -11.55 -11.10
CA GLN A 83 -9.76 -11.37 -12.13
C GLN A 83 -10.16 -10.33 -13.18
N GLN A 84 -11.45 -10.22 -13.50
CA GLN A 84 -11.95 -9.21 -14.45
C GLN A 84 -11.86 -7.76 -13.93
N LEU A 85 -11.64 -7.58 -12.62
CA LEU A 85 -11.52 -6.26 -11.98
C LEU A 85 -10.07 -5.80 -11.79
N LEU A 86 -9.11 -6.74 -11.89
CA LEU A 86 -7.66 -6.50 -11.80
C LEU A 86 -7.11 -5.87 -13.08
#